data_AF-A0A7C6HIV3-F1
#
_entry.id   AF-A0A7C6HIV3-F1
#
_cell.length_a   1.000
_cell.length_b   1.000
_cell.length_c   1.000
_cell.angle_alpha   90.00
_cell.angle_beta   90.00
_cell.angle_gamma   90.00
#
_symmetry.space_group_name_H-M   'P 1'
#
loop_
_entity.id
_entity.type
_entity.pdbx_description
1 polymer ?
#
loop_
_entity_poly.entity_id
_entity_poly.type
_entity_poly.pdbx_seq_one_letter_code
_entity_poly.pdbx_strand_id
1 'polypeptide(L)'
;MKTKALACMALALMYLTLLFSGINAAVLDIDGEEATINISSKNLKPLKEETISITIPNYSDKLTVTVTDAVGVEYVNEEVLSENGVYTLKFLPRGKAGTHTITITKTNGASASYTIKMLADTTVETENDYFNKLFEHYKTTITQGQSRHNLQKMNFKVNNIWLRDHIHMMKAAKYFDNDVQSGLDFFIMNQTEEGFYYEIIVNSQDIHTTFVKGDCLKPINASTTLIRLEIEADIEYLMAEAIYQAWKATDDLEWLKEVLPSLEKALNYYLVSDKRFDPGTGLIKRGVSIDTWDWIYGQKGLDRNRMIEEDSPMAIFHGDNTGFYQACIMISEMYRAAGDESNAEKWENTAKDIRKKLMDIAWNGNFFSHMVHIRPTVEEVTDALWKVDFEGDKDRLSLSNAYALNRGILTQQEASKIIETYLELRNNPPPTETNPDKKYYAEWVTLYPSYLKLCVAKASRF
;
A
#
# COMPACT_ATOMS: atom_id res chain seq x y z
N MET A 1 11.58 -64.13 20.13
CA MET A 1 12.55 -63.01 19.96
C MET A 1 12.55 -62.39 18.56
N LYS A 2 12.49 -63.16 17.46
CA LYS A 2 12.55 -62.61 16.08
C LYS A 2 11.32 -61.79 15.64
N THR A 3 10.13 -62.07 16.17
CA THR A 3 8.88 -61.35 15.81
C THR A 3 8.76 -59.96 16.44
N LYS A 4 9.23 -59.77 17.68
CA LYS A 4 9.28 -58.43 18.31
C LYS A 4 10.32 -57.51 17.65
N ALA A 5 11.45 -58.06 17.21
CA ALA A 5 12.47 -57.30 16.50
C ALA A 5 11.98 -56.81 15.13
N LEU A 6 11.22 -57.62 14.39
CA LEU A 6 10.64 -57.22 13.11
C LEU A 6 9.57 -56.12 13.27
N ALA A 7 8.73 -56.20 14.31
CA ALA A 7 7.73 -55.17 14.61
C ALA A 7 8.38 -53.83 15.00
N CYS A 8 9.43 -53.85 15.85
CA CYS A 8 10.19 -52.64 16.18
C CYS A 8 10.92 -52.04 14.96
N MET A 9 11.41 -52.88 14.05
CA MET A 9 12.11 -52.43 12.85
C MET A 9 11.14 -51.84 11.81
N ALA A 10 9.92 -52.37 11.72
CA ALA A 10 8.84 -51.80 10.90
C ALA A 10 8.36 -50.44 11.46
N LEU A 11 8.15 -50.33 12.77
CA LEU A 11 7.83 -49.05 13.42
C LEU A 11 8.96 -48.02 13.24
N ALA A 12 10.22 -48.44 13.38
CA ALA A 12 11.36 -47.56 13.19
C ALA A 12 11.51 -47.09 11.73
N LEU A 13 11.24 -47.96 10.75
CA LEU A 13 11.22 -47.57 9.33
C LEU A 13 10.06 -46.62 9.00
N MET A 14 8.89 -46.83 9.61
CA MET A 14 7.72 -45.97 9.45
C MET A 14 7.96 -44.57 10.07
N TYR A 15 8.61 -44.52 11.24
CA TYR A 15 9.08 -43.27 11.84
C TYR A 15 10.15 -42.58 10.98
N LEU A 16 11.05 -43.34 10.34
CA LEU A 16 12.08 -42.80 9.45
C LEU A 16 11.49 -42.25 8.13
N THR A 17 10.43 -42.87 7.58
CA THR A 17 9.74 -42.37 6.38
C THR A 17 8.83 -41.18 6.67
N LEU A 18 8.23 -41.10 7.87
CA LEU A 18 7.52 -39.91 8.35
C LEU A 18 8.45 -38.69 8.51
N LEU A 19 9.69 -38.91 8.97
CA LEU A 19 10.71 -37.85 9.09
C LEU A 19 11.15 -37.25 7.75
N PHE A 20 11.03 -37.99 6.63
CA PHE A 20 11.44 -37.52 5.29
C PHE A 20 10.29 -37.02 4.41
N SER A 21 9.03 -37.20 4.80
CA SER A 21 7.85 -36.87 3.98
C SER A 21 7.19 -35.52 4.33
N GLY A 22 7.71 -34.79 5.32
CA GLY A 22 7.10 -33.53 5.76
C GLY A 22 5.77 -33.71 6.52
N ILE A 23 5.45 -34.96 6.89
CA ILE A 23 4.25 -35.34 7.63
C ILE A 23 4.48 -35.01 9.11
N ASN A 24 3.61 -34.19 9.68
CA ASN A 24 3.54 -34.00 11.13
C ASN A 24 2.75 -35.16 11.74
N ALA A 25 3.40 -35.93 12.61
CA ALA A 25 2.75 -36.97 13.40
C ALA A 25 2.73 -36.58 14.88
N ALA A 26 1.61 -36.79 15.55
CA ALA A 26 1.48 -36.62 17.00
C ALA A 26 0.66 -37.75 17.60
N VAL A 27 0.95 -38.05 18.86
CA VAL A 27 0.22 -39.01 19.67
C VAL A 27 -0.61 -38.25 20.70
N LEU A 28 -1.89 -38.55 20.75
CA LEU A 28 -2.88 -37.97 21.65
C LEU A 28 -3.46 -39.07 22.53
N ASP A 29 -3.82 -38.72 23.76
CA ASP A 29 -4.58 -39.60 24.64
C ASP A 29 -6.05 -39.20 24.58
N ILE A 30 -6.92 -40.11 24.11
CA ILE A 30 -8.37 -39.93 24.08
C ILE A 30 -9.00 -41.01 24.95
N ASP A 31 -9.26 -40.68 26.22
CA ASP A 31 -9.91 -41.57 27.20
C ASP A 31 -9.10 -42.85 27.49
N GLY A 32 -7.78 -42.70 27.66
CA GLY A 32 -6.86 -43.81 27.91
C GLY A 32 -6.50 -44.62 26.67
N GLU A 33 -6.99 -44.23 25.49
CA GLU A 33 -6.59 -44.81 24.21
C GLU A 33 -5.64 -43.90 23.45
N GLU A 34 -4.55 -44.50 22.97
CA GLU A 34 -3.56 -43.81 22.14
C GLU A 34 -4.11 -43.58 20.73
N ALA A 35 -4.32 -42.31 20.38
CA ALA A 35 -4.71 -41.87 19.05
C ALA A 35 -3.50 -41.26 18.33
N THR A 36 -3.16 -41.76 17.16
CA THR A 36 -2.12 -41.16 16.30
C THR A 36 -2.78 -40.27 15.27
N ILE A 37 -2.41 -38.99 15.24
CA ILE A 37 -2.79 -38.03 14.19
C ILE A 37 -1.61 -37.80 13.26
N ASN A 38 -1.86 -37.86 11.95
CA ASN A 38 -0.91 -37.53 10.90
C ASN A 38 -1.49 -36.42 10.03
N ILE A 39 -0.68 -35.40 9.74
CA ILE A 39 -1.05 -34.27 8.87
C ILE A 39 0.00 -34.16 7.77
N SER A 40 -0.45 -33.94 6.54
CA SER A 40 0.42 -33.99 5.36
C SER A 40 1.43 -32.84 5.30
N SER A 41 1.16 -31.73 6.01
CA SER A 41 2.03 -30.56 6.07
C SER A 41 2.55 -30.24 7.47
N LYS A 42 3.73 -29.59 7.51
CA LYS A 42 4.31 -29.03 8.72
C LYS A 42 3.51 -27.85 9.28
N ASN A 43 2.98 -27.02 8.39
CA ASN A 43 2.14 -25.88 8.69
C ASN A 43 1.01 -25.85 7.67
N LEU A 44 -0.19 -25.52 8.12
CA LEU A 44 -1.31 -25.27 7.23
C LEU A 44 -1.01 -24.05 6.35
N LYS A 45 -1.51 -24.07 5.12
CA LYS A 45 -1.50 -22.94 4.20
C LYS A 45 -2.92 -22.63 3.73
N PRO A 46 -3.31 -21.34 3.64
CA PRO A 46 -4.57 -20.96 3.04
C PRO A 46 -4.71 -21.52 1.63
N LEU A 47 -5.93 -21.91 1.27
CA LEU A 47 -6.33 -22.31 -0.08
C LEU A 47 -5.62 -23.57 -0.64
N LYS A 48 -4.82 -24.27 0.17
CA LYS A 48 -4.23 -25.55 -0.17
C LYS A 48 -4.95 -26.65 0.61
N GLU A 49 -5.54 -27.62 -0.09
CA GLU A 49 -6.19 -28.76 0.56
C GLU A 49 -5.20 -29.49 1.47
N GLU A 50 -5.64 -29.75 2.69
CA GLU A 50 -4.90 -30.50 3.71
C GLU A 50 -5.62 -31.81 3.97
N THR A 51 -4.84 -32.85 4.28
CA THR A 51 -5.38 -34.16 4.68
C THR A 51 -4.86 -34.52 6.05
N ILE A 52 -5.78 -34.86 6.96
CA ILE A 52 -5.45 -35.52 8.22
C ILE A 52 -5.85 -37.00 8.16
N SER A 53 -5.03 -37.82 8.79
CA SER A 53 -5.31 -39.23 9.04
C SER A 53 -5.17 -39.53 10.51
N ILE A 54 -6.19 -40.15 11.10
CA ILE A 54 -6.26 -40.48 12.52
C ILE A 54 -6.37 -42.00 12.64
N THR A 55 -5.60 -42.58 13.54
CA THR A 55 -5.65 -44.02 13.87
C THR A 55 -5.87 -44.17 15.36
N ILE A 56 -6.90 -44.95 15.73
CA ILE A 56 -7.20 -45.31 17.12
C ILE A 56 -7.39 -46.83 17.15
N PRO A 57 -6.41 -47.62 17.65
CA PRO A 57 -6.34 -49.06 17.40
C PRO A 57 -7.58 -49.89 17.78
N ASN A 58 -8.31 -49.48 18.82
CA ASN A 58 -9.45 -50.23 19.36
C ASN A 58 -10.79 -49.51 19.17
N TYR A 59 -10.85 -48.49 18.32
CA TYR A 59 -12.05 -47.67 18.11
C TYR A 59 -12.48 -47.71 16.64
N SER A 60 -13.74 -48.05 16.38
CA SER A 60 -14.30 -48.24 15.02
C SER A 60 -15.58 -47.44 14.74
N ASP A 61 -16.11 -46.74 15.74
CA ASP A 61 -17.24 -45.84 15.58
C ASP A 61 -16.82 -44.54 14.88
N LYS A 62 -17.79 -43.71 14.47
CA LYS A 62 -17.49 -42.40 13.89
C LYS A 62 -16.71 -41.50 14.84
N LEU A 63 -15.89 -40.60 14.29
CA LEU A 63 -15.29 -39.48 15.02
C LEU A 63 -15.89 -38.18 14.50
N THR A 64 -16.03 -37.19 15.37
CA THR A 64 -16.25 -35.79 14.96
C THR A 64 -14.91 -35.08 15.00
N VAL A 65 -14.52 -34.47 13.88
CA VAL A 65 -13.32 -33.63 13.80
C VAL A 65 -13.73 -32.18 13.63
N THR A 66 -13.31 -31.37 14.57
CA THR A 66 -13.50 -29.91 14.56
C THR A 66 -12.17 -29.23 14.32
N VAL A 67 -12.16 -28.18 13.49
CA VAL A 67 -10.99 -27.31 13.32
C VAL A 67 -11.37 -25.86 13.56
N THR A 68 -10.64 -25.21 14.46
CA THR A 68 -10.79 -23.79 14.79
C THR A 68 -9.55 -22.99 14.41
N ASP A 69 -9.75 -21.75 13.98
CA ASP A 69 -8.66 -20.83 13.65
C ASP A 69 -7.96 -20.24 14.88
N ALA A 70 -7.02 -19.31 14.67
CA ALA A 70 -6.23 -18.71 15.74
C ALA A 70 -7.01 -17.86 16.75
N VAL A 71 -8.27 -17.51 16.45
CA VAL A 71 -9.17 -16.78 17.36
C VAL A 71 -10.34 -17.65 17.83
N GLY A 72 -10.33 -18.94 17.51
CA GLY A 72 -11.31 -19.92 17.98
C GLY A 72 -12.56 -20.04 17.09
N VAL A 73 -12.56 -19.45 15.89
CA VAL A 73 -13.68 -19.60 14.95
C VAL A 73 -13.61 -20.97 14.30
N GLU A 74 -14.67 -21.76 14.48
CA GLU A 74 -14.85 -23.06 13.84
C GLU A 74 -15.05 -22.90 12.33
N TYR A 75 -14.30 -23.69 11.53
CA TYR A 75 -14.47 -23.70 10.07
C TYR A 75 -14.49 -25.12 9.47
N VAL A 76 -14.39 -26.14 10.31
CA VAL A 76 -14.62 -27.56 9.99
C VAL A 76 -15.31 -28.18 11.20
N ASN A 77 -16.34 -28.98 10.94
CA ASN A 77 -17.02 -29.81 11.92
C ASN A 77 -17.67 -30.99 11.19
N GLU A 78 -16.91 -32.07 11.05
CA GLU A 78 -17.25 -33.17 10.16
C GLU A 78 -17.22 -34.50 10.90
N GLU A 79 -18.17 -35.37 10.58
CA GLU A 79 -18.14 -36.76 11.04
C GLU A 79 -17.35 -37.62 10.05
N VAL A 80 -16.35 -38.34 10.54
CA VAL A 80 -15.52 -39.25 9.74
C VAL A 80 -15.71 -40.69 10.19
N LEU A 81 -15.81 -41.59 9.20
CA LEU A 81 -15.89 -43.03 9.40
C LEU A 81 -14.51 -43.67 9.21
N SER A 82 -14.30 -44.79 9.89
CA SER A 82 -13.08 -45.57 9.75
C SER A 82 -13.11 -46.37 8.46
N GLU A 83 -12.05 -46.28 7.67
CA GLU A 83 -11.75 -47.21 6.58
C GLU A 83 -10.47 -47.97 6.94
N ASN A 84 -10.58 -49.28 7.16
CA ASN A 84 -9.46 -50.15 7.55
C ASN A 84 -8.69 -49.66 8.80
N GLY A 85 -9.40 -49.09 9.79
CA GLY A 85 -8.81 -48.60 11.04
C GLY A 85 -8.24 -47.19 10.95
N VAL A 86 -8.44 -46.48 9.84
CA VAL A 86 -7.96 -45.12 9.61
C VAL A 86 -9.14 -44.20 9.31
N TYR A 87 -9.22 -43.08 10.01
CA TYR A 87 -10.16 -42.00 9.75
C TYR A 87 -9.44 -40.93 8.93
N THR A 88 -10.01 -40.53 7.79
CA THR A 88 -9.40 -39.52 6.92
C THR A 88 -10.34 -38.34 6.73
N LEU A 89 -9.82 -37.13 6.92
CA LEU A 89 -10.53 -35.89 6.62
C LEU A 89 -9.68 -35.03 5.69
N LYS A 90 -10.30 -34.58 4.60
CA LYS A 90 -9.78 -33.53 3.73
C LYS A 90 -10.48 -32.22 4.04
N PHE A 91 -9.72 -31.14 4.15
CA PHE A 91 -10.29 -29.83 4.41
C PHE A 91 -9.42 -28.72 3.81
N LEU A 92 -10.02 -27.54 3.61
CA LEU A 92 -9.31 -26.35 3.19
C LEU A 92 -9.05 -25.46 4.42
N PRO A 93 -7.80 -25.28 4.86
CA PRO A 93 -7.45 -24.34 5.91
C PRO A 93 -7.88 -22.91 5.54
N ARG A 94 -8.55 -22.24 6.48
CA ARG A 94 -9.10 -20.88 6.36
C ARG A 94 -9.24 -20.25 7.75
N GLY A 95 -9.60 -18.98 7.81
CA GLY A 95 -9.69 -18.21 9.07
C GLY A 95 -8.40 -17.45 9.39
N LYS A 96 -8.33 -16.90 10.61
CA LYS A 96 -7.20 -16.07 11.06
C LYS A 96 -5.91 -16.90 11.17
N ALA A 97 -4.85 -16.48 10.47
CA ALA A 97 -3.53 -17.09 10.56
C ALA A 97 -3.00 -17.12 12.01
N GLY A 98 -2.17 -18.11 12.33
CA GLY A 98 -1.68 -18.34 13.70
C GLY A 98 -1.83 -19.81 14.12
N THR A 99 -2.03 -20.06 15.41
CA THR A 99 -2.16 -21.43 15.92
C THR A 99 -3.59 -21.91 15.81
N HIS A 100 -3.84 -22.88 14.92
CA HIS A 100 -5.13 -23.53 14.77
C HIS A 100 -5.21 -24.76 15.67
N THR A 101 -6.41 -25.14 16.04
CA THR A 101 -6.67 -26.31 16.89
C THR A 101 -7.54 -27.31 16.15
N ILE A 102 -7.09 -28.57 16.11
CA ILE A 102 -7.83 -29.71 15.58
C ILE A 102 -8.28 -30.53 16.79
N THR A 103 -9.59 -30.68 16.97
CA THR A 103 -10.18 -31.46 18.06
C THR A 103 -10.83 -32.70 17.50
N ILE A 104 -10.49 -33.86 18.06
CA ILE A 104 -11.03 -35.16 17.70
C ILE A 104 -11.94 -35.59 18.85
N THR A 105 -13.21 -35.86 18.55
CA THR A 105 -14.22 -36.24 19.54
C THR A 105 -14.82 -37.59 19.19
N LYS A 106 -14.82 -38.52 20.14
CA LYS A 106 -15.50 -39.82 20.06
C LYS A 106 -17.00 -39.67 20.28
N THR A 107 -17.80 -40.67 19.89
CA THR A 107 -19.25 -40.69 20.09
C THR A 107 -19.68 -40.61 21.56
N ASN A 108 -18.82 -41.05 22.49
CA ASN A 108 -19.03 -40.94 23.93
C ASN A 108 -18.71 -39.54 24.51
N GLY A 109 -18.28 -38.60 23.68
CA GLY A 109 -17.92 -37.23 24.06
C GLY A 109 -16.47 -37.05 24.51
N ALA A 110 -15.66 -38.12 24.61
CA ALA A 110 -14.25 -37.98 24.91
C ALA A 110 -13.50 -37.31 23.74
N SER A 111 -12.61 -36.37 24.06
CA SER A 111 -11.90 -35.59 23.04
C SER A 111 -10.44 -35.34 23.38
N ALA A 112 -9.61 -35.19 22.34
CA ALA A 112 -8.29 -34.59 22.45
C ALA A 112 -8.04 -33.58 21.34
N SER A 113 -7.08 -32.69 21.57
CA SER A 113 -6.75 -31.62 20.64
C SER A 113 -5.29 -31.63 20.23
N TYR A 114 -5.03 -31.27 18.98
CA TYR A 114 -3.72 -31.06 18.41
C TYR A 114 -3.64 -29.65 17.82
N THR A 115 -2.55 -28.93 18.09
CA THR A 115 -2.35 -27.58 17.57
C THR A 115 -1.38 -27.59 16.38
N ILE A 116 -1.71 -26.83 15.33
CA ILE A 116 -0.84 -26.65 14.16
C ILE A 116 -0.82 -25.18 13.75
N LYS A 117 0.34 -24.69 13.28
CA LYS A 117 0.42 -23.32 12.76
C LYS A 117 -0.14 -23.23 11.35
N MET A 118 -0.94 -22.20 11.11
CA MET A 118 -1.37 -21.73 9.80
C MET A 118 -0.54 -20.52 9.42
N LEU A 119 0.18 -20.62 8.30
CA LEU A 119 0.99 -19.53 7.76
C LEU A 119 0.32 -18.98 6.51
N ALA A 120 -0.11 -17.73 6.58
CA ALA A 120 -0.59 -16.98 5.43
C ALA A 120 0.60 -16.25 4.79
N ASP A 121 1.34 -16.96 3.93
CA ASP A 121 2.43 -16.38 3.14
C ASP A 121 1.97 -16.22 1.68
N THR A 122 2.05 -15.00 1.15
CA THR A 122 1.85 -14.79 -0.30
C THR A 122 3.04 -15.32 -1.08
N THR A 123 2.74 -16.10 -2.11
CA THR A 123 3.71 -16.62 -3.08
C THR A 123 3.20 -16.37 -4.49
N VAL A 124 4.11 -16.14 -5.44
CA VAL A 124 3.82 -16.05 -6.87
C VAL A 124 4.54 -17.18 -7.58
N GLU A 125 3.80 -17.99 -8.34
CA GLU A 125 4.34 -19.07 -9.16
C GLU A 125 3.80 -18.92 -10.59
N THR A 126 4.72 -18.89 -11.54
CA THR A 126 4.45 -18.81 -12.97
C THR A 126 5.34 -19.81 -13.69
N GLU A 127 5.01 -20.13 -14.95
CA GLU A 127 5.86 -20.95 -15.81
C GLU A 127 7.23 -20.30 -16.10
N ASN A 128 7.36 -19.00 -15.83
CA ASN A 128 8.58 -18.24 -16.06
C ASN A 128 9.31 -17.94 -14.74
N ASP A 129 10.41 -18.65 -14.54
CA ASP A 129 11.28 -18.52 -13.37
C ASP A 129 11.81 -17.09 -13.13
N TYR A 130 11.92 -16.25 -14.16
CA TYR A 130 12.27 -14.83 -14.00
C TYR A 130 11.26 -14.09 -13.13
N PHE A 131 9.96 -14.23 -13.39
CA PHE A 131 8.92 -13.54 -12.63
C PHE A 131 8.81 -14.09 -11.20
N ASN A 132 9.04 -15.40 -11.02
CA ASN A 132 9.07 -16.03 -9.70
C ASN A 132 10.20 -15.44 -8.84
N LYS A 133 11.41 -15.30 -9.43
CA LYS A 133 12.56 -14.66 -8.77
C LYS A 133 12.38 -13.17 -8.55
N LEU A 134 11.68 -12.48 -9.45
CA LEU A 134 11.43 -11.04 -9.35
C LEU A 134 10.57 -10.70 -8.12
N PHE A 135 9.53 -11.51 -7.85
CA PHE A 135 8.70 -11.33 -6.65
C PHE A 135 9.53 -11.48 -5.36
N GLU A 136 10.30 -12.56 -5.24
CA GLU A 136 11.15 -12.80 -4.07
C GLU A 136 12.24 -11.73 -3.91
N HIS A 137 12.79 -11.23 -5.02
CA HIS A 137 13.72 -10.11 -5.01
C HIS A 137 13.09 -8.86 -4.40
N TYR A 138 11.92 -8.41 -4.89
CA TYR A 138 11.26 -7.22 -4.36
C TYR A 138 10.81 -7.38 -2.91
N LYS A 139 10.27 -8.54 -2.54
CA LYS A 139 9.94 -8.86 -1.15
C LYS A 139 11.16 -8.71 -0.24
N THR A 140 12.30 -9.26 -0.67
CA THR A 140 13.57 -9.17 0.07
C THR A 140 14.04 -7.72 0.18
N THR A 141 14.07 -6.98 -0.93
CA THR A 141 14.50 -5.56 -0.96
C THR A 141 13.66 -4.69 -0.04
N ILE A 142 12.33 -4.82 -0.09
CA ILE A 142 11.42 -4.06 0.79
C ILE A 142 11.67 -4.42 2.25
N THR A 143 11.74 -5.71 2.57
CA THR A 143 11.96 -6.19 3.95
C THR A 143 13.29 -5.70 4.52
N GLN A 144 14.36 -5.70 3.72
CA GLN A 144 15.68 -5.22 4.13
C GLN A 144 15.75 -3.70 4.30
N GLY A 145 14.92 -2.95 3.56
CA GLY A 145 14.83 -1.49 3.67
C GLY A 145 14.05 -1.00 4.89
N GLN A 146 13.33 -1.89 5.59
CA GLN A 146 12.52 -1.52 6.74
C GLN A 146 13.35 -1.08 7.94
N SER A 147 12.83 -0.10 8.67
CA SER A 147 13.37 0.33 9.95
C SER A 147 12.28 0.26 11.03
N ARG A 148 12.68 -0.15 12.24
CA ARG A 148 11.83 -0.15 13.43
C ARG A 148 12.31 0.92 14.38
N HIS A 149 11.37 1.67 14.92
CA HIS A 149 11.62 2.81 15.79
C HIS A 149 10.90 2.63 17.11
N ASN A 150 11.50 3.15 18.18
CA ASN A 150 10.85 3.34 19.46
C ASN A 150 10.90 4.83 19.81
N LEU A 151 9.81 5.55 19.55
CA LEU A 151 9.71 6.98 19.81
C LEU A 151 8.38 7.27 20.50
N GLN A 152 8.38 8.19 21.46
CA GLN A 152 7.16 8.59 22.19
C GLN A 152 6.39 7.41 22.79
N LYS A 153 7.11 6.36 23.24
CA LYS A 153 6.57 5.10 23.78
C LYS A 153 5.82 4.22 22.77
N MET A 154 5.89 4.52 21.48
CA MET A 154 5.37 3.67 20.41
C MET A 154 6.50 2.87 19.78
N ASN A 155 6.24 1.58 19.52
CA ASN A 155 7.05 0.78 18.60
C ASN A 155 6.34 0.77 17.26
N PHE A 156 7.01 1.24 16.22
CA PHE A 156 6.44 1.27 14.88
C PHE A 156 7.48 0.93 13.83
N LYS A 157 6.98 0.59 12.64
CA LYS A 157 7.81 0.25 11.49
C LYS A 157 7.49 1.16 10.32
N VAL A 158 8.54 1.63 9.66
CA VAL A 158 8.44 2.32 8.38
C VAL A 158 9.29 1.61 7.34
N ASN A 159 8.83 1.60 6.08
CA ASN A 159 9.56 1.01 4.96
C ASN A 159 10.67 1.94 4.43
N ASN A 160 10.57 3.23 4.76
CA ASN A 160 11.51 4.29 4.42
C ASN A 160 11.32 5.45 5.40
N ILE A 161 12.30 6.35 5.54
CA ILE A 161 12.19 7.56 6.36
C ILE A 161 11.16 8.57 5.82
N TRP A 162 10.86 8.51 4.52
CA TRP A 162 9.82 9.31 3.85
C TRP A 162 8.49 8.58 3.87
N LEU A 163 7.43 9.29 4.25
CA LEU A 163 6.06 8.79 4.30
C LEU A 163 5.56 8.39 2.90
N ARG A 164 5.84 9.20 1.87
CA ARG A 164 5.51 8.87 0.47
C ARG A 164 6.08 7.51 0.06
N ASP A 165 7.38 7.32 0.25
CA ASP A 165 8.08 6.06 -0.04
C ASP A 165 7.54 4.91 0.81
N HIS A 166 7.28 5.17 2.10
CA HIS A 166 6.67 4.19 2.99
C HIS A 166 5.34 3.67 2.42
N ILE A 167 4.47 4.58 1.95
CA ILE A 167 3.16 4.28 1.39
C ILE A 167 3.28 3.50 0.07
N HIS A 168 4.14 3.94 -0.85
CA HIS A 168 4.36 3.23 -2.11
C HIS A 168 4.92 1.81 -1.89
N MET A 169 5.87 1.65 -0.98
CA MET A 169 6.40 0.34 -0.61
C MET A 169 5.34 -0.49 0.13
N MET A 170 4.50 0.12 0.96
CA MET A 170 3.44 -0.55 1.71
C MET A 170 2.39 -1.18 0.80
N LYS A 171 2.08 -0.57 -0.36
CA LYS A 171 1.18 -1.15 -1.38
C LYS A 171 1.64 -2.54 -1.85
N ALA A 172 2.94 -2.81 -1.83
CA ALA A 172 3.49 -4.14 -2.07
C ALA A 172 3.62 -4.94 -0.75
N ALA A 173 4.10 -4.31 0.32
CA ALA A 173 4.34 -4.96 1.61
C ALA A 173 3.07 -5.59 2.21
N LYS A 174 1.88 -5.02 1.95
CA LYS A 174 0.60 -5.55 2.44
C LYS A 174 0.32 -7.01 2.09
N TYR A 175 0.99 -7.57 1.09
CA TYR A 175 0.84 -8.97 0.70
C TYR A 175 1.74 -9.92 1.51
N PHE A 176 2.79 -9.44 2.18
CA PHE A 176 3.76 -10.32 2.83
C PHE A 176 4.22 -9.83 4.20
N ASP A 177 3.75 -8.67 4.64
CA ASP A 177 4.11 -8.05 5.90
C ASP A 177 2.91 -8.04 6.84
N ASN A 178 3.17 -8.32 8.12
CA ASN A 178 2.14 -8.44 9.15
C ASN A 178 1.81 -7.10 9.82
N ASP A 179 2.53 -6.03 9.51
CA ASP A 179 2.40 -4.72 10.16
C ASP A 179 2.29 -3.61 9.11
N VAL A 180 1.08 -3.20 8.77
CA VAL A 180 0.82 -2.12 7.79
C VAL A 180 0.19 -0.87 8.41
N GLN A 181 0.00 -0.86 9.73
CA GLN A 181 -0.71 0.20 10.46
C GLN A 181 0.24 1.03 11.33
N SER A 182 1.21 0.42 12.02
CA SER A 182 1.97 1.10 13.09
C SER A 182 2.74 2.34 12.62
N GLY A 183 3.27 2.31 11.40
CA GLY A 183 3.92 3.47 10.79
C GLY A 183 2.94 4.62 10.56
N LEU A 184 1.73 4.33 10.07
CA LEU A 184 0.67 5.31 9.86
C LEU A 184 0.21 5.90 11.19
N ASP A 185 0.02 5.07 12.21
CA ASP A 185 -0.38 5.50 13.56
C ASP A 185 0.59 6.53 14.14
N PHE A 186 1.90 6.35 13.90
CA PHE A 186 2.90 7.30 14.35
C PHE A 186 2.76 8.68 13.69
N PHE A 187 2.49 8.72 12.38
CA PHE A 187 2.24 9.99 11.67
C PHE A 187 0.91 10.62 12.06
N ILE A 188 -0.14 9.81 12.25
CA ILE A 188 -1.47 10.24 12.71
C ILE A 188 -1.40 10.86 14.10
N MET A 189 -0.72 10.21 15.05
CA MET A 189 -0.51 10.74 16.40
C MET A 189 0.22 12.10 16.37
N ASN A 190 1.04 12.33 15.35
CA ASN A 190 1.82 13.55 15.19
C ASN A 190 1.20 14.59 14.27
N GLN A 191 -0.02 14.38 13.75
CA GLN A 191 -0.78 15.33 12.95
C GLN A 191 -0.88 16.69 13.65
N THR A 192 -0.82 17.78 12.88
CA THR A 192 -0.90 19.13 13.44
C THR A 192 -2.32 19.54 13.79
N GLU A 193 -2.44 20.64 14.55
CA GLU A 193 -3.74 21.27 14.81
C GLU A 193 -4.42 21.76 13.53
N GLU A 194 -3.64 22.21 12.53
CA GLU A 194 -4.15 22.63 11.22
C GLU A 194 -4.64 21.45 10.37
N GLY A 195 -4.11 20.25 10.60
CA GLY A 195 -4.58 19.00 9.99
C GLY A 195 -3.58 18.33 9.04
N PHE A 196 -2.45 18.95 8.73
CA PHE A 196 -1.43 18.31 7.89
C PHE A 196 -0.62 17.25 8.65
N TYR A 197 -0.04 16.30 7.91
CA TYR A 197 0.88 15.30 8.45
C TYR A 197 2.33 15.72 8.19
N TYR A 198 3.23 15.36 9.11
CA TYR A 198 4.66 15.34 8.81
C TYR A 198 4.95 14.16 7.87
N GLU A 199 6.01 14.27 7.05
CA GLU A 199 6.31 13.30 6.00
C GLU A 199 7.72 12.69 6.09
N ILE A 200 8.62 13.21 6.92
CA ILE A 200 9.98 12.67 7.07
C ILE A 200 10.32 12.45 8.53
N ILE A 201 10.99 11.35 8.84
CA ILE A 201 11.60 11.05 10.15
C ILE A 201 13.12 11.05 9.98
N VAL A 202 13.82 12.04 10.56
CA VAL A 202 15.29 12.15 10.41
C VAL A 202 15.99 12.43 11.73
N ASN A 203 17.31 12.26 11.72
CA ASN A 203 18.16 12.78 12.79
C ASN A 203 18.05 14.31 12.85
N SER A 204 18.06 14.91 14.04
CA SER A 204 17.94 16.37 14.19
C SER A 204 19.09 17.17 13.60
N GLN A 205 20.21 16.54 13.24
CA GLN A 205 21.35 17.15 12.52
C GLN A 205 21.34 16.84 11.02
N ASP A 206 20.32 16.17 10.52
CA ASP A 206 20.18 15.87 9.10
C ASP A 206 19.97 17.14 8.29
N ILE A 207 20.55 17.21 7.08
CA ILE A 207 20.46 18.38 6.20
C ILE A 207 19.02 18.75 5.86
N HIS A 208 18.08 17.79 5.80
CA HIS A 208 16.68 18.05 5.50
C HIS A 208 16.04 18.98 6.54
N THR A 209 16.54 19.02 7.77
CA THR A 209 16.06 19.97 8.81
C THR A 209 16.31 21.43 8.43
N THR A 210 17.20 21.69 7.46
CA THR A 210 17.48 23.05 6.95
C THR A 210 16.56 23.46 5.81
N PHE A 211 15.71 22.55 5.32
CA PHE A 211 14.95 22.77 4.09
C PHE A 211 13.66 23.55 4.31
N VAL A 212 13.12 23.48 5.53
CA VAL A 212 11.89 24.13 5.95
C VAL A 212 12.09 24.77 7.32
N LYS A 213 11.09 25.53 7.80
CA LYS A 213 11.14 26.27 9.06
C LYS A 213 9.79 26.22 9.77
N GLY A 214 9.74 26.73 11.00
CA GLY A 214 8.50 26.90 11.76
C GLY A 214 7.81 25.56 12.03
N ASP A 215 6.49 25.55 11.89
CA ASP A 215 5.64 24.39 12.25
C ASP A 215 5.86 23.17 11.33
N CYS A 216 6.57 23.35 10.22
CA CYS A 216 7.02 22.27 9.34
C CYS A 216 8.18 21.46 9.94
N LEU A 217 8.74 21.85 11.09
CA LEU A 217 9.71 21.09 11.87
C LEU A 217 9.13 20.74 13.25
N LYS A 218 9.14 19.45 13.62
CA LYS A 218 8.72 19.00 14.95
C LYS A 218 9.81 18.14 15.60
N PRO A 219 10.64 18.72 16.47
CA PRO A 219 11.55 17.95 17.31
C PRO A 219 10.75 17.02 18.23
N ILE A 220 11.02 15.72 18.16
CA ILE A 220 10.36 14.71 19.00
C ILE A 220 11.19 14.40 20.25
N ASN A 221 12.52 14.42 20.10
CA ASN A 221 13.50 14.31 21.18
C ASN A 221 14.81 15.01 20.76
N ALA A 222 15.89 14.84 21.53
CA ALA A 222 17.19 15.48 21.27
C ALA A 222 17.86 15.07 19.94
N SER A 223 17.46 13.95 19.34
CA SER A 223 18.10 13.37 18.16
C SER A 223 17.16 13.14 16.98
N THR A 224 15.85 13.34 17.13
CA THR A 224 14.86 13.02 16.10
C THR A 224 13.93 14.20 15.85
N THR A 225 13.79 14.55 14.57
CA THR A 225 12.90 15.63 14.11
C THR A 225 12.01 15.10 12.99
N LEU A 226 10.72 15.46 13.04
CA LEU A 226 9.79 15.27 11.94
C LEU A 226 9.77 16.50 11.03
N ILE A 227 9.59 16.27 9.74
CA ILE A 227 9.64 17.33 8.72
C ILE A 227 8.40 17.24 7.84
N ARG A 228 7.82 18.39 7.50
CA ARG A 228 6.82 18.58 6.44
C ARG A 228 7.45 19.44 5.34
N LEU A 229 7.52 18.94 4.11
CA LEU A 229 7.84 19.77 2.96
C LEU A 229 6.57 20.50 2.49
N GLU A 230 6.72 21.75 2.07
CA GLU A 230 5.55 22.55 1.69
C GLU A 230 5.22 22.47 0.21
N ILE A 231 6.18 22.08 -0.64
CA ILE A 231 6.06 22.21 -2.09
C ILE A 231 4.94 21.35 -2.65
N GLU A 232 5.00 20.04 -2.41
CA GLU A 232 4.05 19.08 -2.95
C GLU A 232 2.79 19.03 -2.08
N ALA A 233 1.63 18.91 -2.72
CA ALA A 233 0.34 18.79 -2.04
C ALA A 233 -0.16 17.35 -2.10
N ASP A 234 0.68 16.37 -1.76
CA ASP A 234 0.39 14.95 -1.98
C ASP A 234 0.25 14.07 -0.74
N ILE A 235 0.84 14.49 0.37
CA ILE A 235 0.89 13.69 1.60
C ILE A 235 -0.50 13.32 2.13
N GLU A 236 -1.44 14.24 2.18
CA GLU A 236 -2.74 13.96 2.79
C GLU A 236 -3.59 13.01 1.92
N TYR A 237 -3.55 13.13 0.58
CA TYR A 237 -4.21 12.14 -0.27
C TYR A 237 -3.50 10.78 -0.26
N LEU A 238 -2.16 10.77 -0.15
CA LEU A 238 -1.40 9.53 -0.02
C LEU A 238 -1.71 8.84 1.32
N MET A 239 -1.92 9.59 2.40
CA MET A 239 -2.37 9.04 3.67
C MET A 239 -3.77 8.41 3.57
N ALA A 240 -4.68 8.99 2.79
CA ALA A 240 -5.96 8.36 2.49
C ALA A 240 -5.76 7.00 1.78
N GLU A 241 -4.90 6.95 0.77
CA GLU A 241 -4.56 5.69 0.09
C GLU A 241 -3.92 4.70 1.06
N ALA A 242 -3.00 5.16 1.92
CA ALA A 242 -2.33 4.31 2.89
C ALA A 242 -3.31 3.66 3.87
N ILE A 243 -4.19 4.45 4.49
CA ILE A 243 -5.19 3.97 5.43
C ILE A 243 -6.15 3.01 4.74
N TYR A 244 -6.62 3.35 3.53
CA TYR A 244 -7.49 2.49 2.74
C TYR A 244 -6.82 1.14 2.46
N GLN A 245 -5.55 1.12 2.02
CA GLN A 245 -4.83 -0.12 1.73
C GLN A 245 -4.58 -0.94 3.00
N ALA A 246 -4.25 -0.30 4.12
CA ALA A 246 -4.03 -0.97 5.41
C ALA A 246 -5.33 -1.60 5.94
N TRP A 247 -6.46 -0.88 5.88
CA TRP A 247 -7.77 -1.42 6.22
C TRP A 247 -8.13 -2.61 5.34
N LYS A 248 -8.04 -2.48 4.01
CA LYS A 248 -8.34 -3.59 3.09
C LYS A 248 -7.45 -4.82 3.30
N ALA A 249 -6.21 -4.63 3.77
CA ALA A 249 -5.31 -5.74 4.04
C ALA A 249 -5.55 -6.43 5.39
N THR A 250 -6.07 -5.71 6.37
CA THR A 250 -6.21 -6.19 7.76
C THR A 250 -7.65 -6.56 8.13
N ASP A 251 -8.62 -6.01 7.42
CA ASP A 251 -10.05 -6.00 7.77
C ASP A 251 -10.32 -5.43 9.18
N ASP A 252 -9.44 -4.55 9.65
CA ASP A 252 -9.53 -3.96 10.99
C ASP A 252 -10.44 -2.73 10.98
N LEU A 253 -11.74 -2.99 11.16
CA LEU A 253 -12.77 -1.95 11.17
C LEU A 253 -12.69 -1.05 12.41
N GLU A 254 -12.24 -1.57 13.54
CA GLU A 254 -12.13 -0.78 14.78
C GLU A 254 -10.99 0.22 14.67
N TRP A 255 -9.82 -0.22 14.20
CA TRP A 255 -8.73 0.70 13.86
C TRP A 255 -9.16 1.74 12.83
N LEU A 256 -9.91 1.34 11.79
CA LEU A 256 -10.39 2.26 10.77
C LEU A 256 -11.23 3.40 11.39
N LYS A 257 -12.17 3.07 12.29
CA LYS A 257 -13.02 4.06 12.98
C LYS A 257 -12.18 5.03 13.81
N GLU A 258 -11.10 4.57 14.43
CA GLU A 258 -10.20 5.41 15.23
C GLU A 258 -9.42 6.42 14.36
N VAL A 259 -8.99 6.02 13.16
CA VAL A 259 -8.16 6.88 12.29
C VAL A 259 -8.97 7.81 11.38
N LEU A 260 -10.23 7.48 11.08
CA LEU A 260 -11.10 8.26 10.19
C LEU A 260 -11.19 9.76 10.54
N PRO A 261 -11.37 10.17 11.81
CA PRO A 261 -11.41 11.59 12.18
C PRO A 261 -10.11 12.35 11.84
N SER A 262 -8.95 11.71 12.00
CA SER A 262 -7.67 12.30 11.62
C SER A 262 -7.58 12.48 10.11
N LEU A 263 -7.99 11.47 9.34
CA LEU A 263 -7.97 11.52 7.89
C LEU A 263 -8.92 12.60 7.33
N GLU A 264 -10.15 12.68 7.85
CA GLU A 264 -11.08 13.75 7.47
C GLU A 264 -10.48 15.14 7.75
N LYS A 265 -9.82 15.31 8.91
CA LYS A 265 -9.13 16.57 9.23
C LYS A 265 -8.05 16.90 8.20
N ALA A 266 -7.27 15.92 7.77
CA ALA A 266 -6.22 16.09 6.76
C ALA A 266 -6.77 16.44 5.37
N LEU A 267 -7.87 15.81 4.96
CA LEU A 267 -8.51 16.13 3.69
C LEU A 267 -9.20 17.51 3.73
N ASN A 268 -9.77 17.91 4.88
CA ASN A 268 -10.32 19.25 5.05
C ASN A 268 -9.21 20.33 5.03
N TYR A 269 -8.00 20.04 5.53
CA TYR A 269 -6.86 20.96 5.45
C TYR A 269 -6.57 21.44 4.02
N TYR A 270 -6.67 20.55 3.02
CA TYR A 270 -6.52 20.94 1.61
C TYR A 270 -7.51 22.00 1.14
N LEU A 271 -8.70 22.05 1.74
CA LEU A 271 -9.82 22.89 1.32
C LEU A 271 -9.89 24.24 2.05
N VAL A 272 -9.07 24.41 3.11
CA VAL A 272 -9.12 25.62 3.95
C VAL A 272 -7.77 26.30 4.11
N SER A 273 -6.66 25.60 3.88
CA SER A 273 -5.33 26.19 4.04
C SER A 273 -5.00 27.14 2.89
N ASP A 274 -4.57 28.36 3.20
CA ASP A 274 -4.13 29.34 2.21
C ASP A 274 -2.96 28.84 1.35
N LYS A 275 -2.17 27.88 1.86
CA LYS A 275 -1.07 27.25 1.11
C LYS A 275 -1.55 26.22 0.10
N ARG A 276 -2.71 25.60 0.34
CA ARG A 276 -3.21 24.43 -0.42
C ARG A 276 -4.46 24.69 -1.23
N PHE A 277 -5.30 25.63 -0.83
CA PHE A 277 -6.55 25.91 -1.50
C PHE A 277 -6.45 27.18 -2.34
N ASP A 278 -6.93 27.11 -3.56
CA ASP A 278 -7.19 28.29 -4.38
C ASP A 278 -8.69 28.60 -4.39
N PRO A 279 -9.16 29.68 -3.75
CA PRO A 279 -10.58 30.00 -3.71
C PRO A 279 -11.12 30.44 -5.08
N GLY A 280 -10.27 30.91 -6.00
CA GLY A 280 -10.68 31.34 -7.34
C GLY A 280 -11.13 30.19 -8.23
N THR A 281 -10.37 29.10 -8.21
CA THR A 281 -10.67 27.86 -8.95
C THR A 281 -11.44 26.83 -8.12
N GLY A 282 -11.39 26.94 -6.79
CA GLY A 282 -11.96 25.97 -5.86
C GLY A 282 -11.24 24.62 -5.88
N LEU A 283 -9.95 24.61 -6.19
CA LEU A 283 -9.10 23.44 -6.37
C LEU A 283 -7.82 23.53 -5.51
N ILE A 284 -7.12 22.41 -5.41
CA ILE A 284 -5.86 22.32 -4.67
C ILE A 284 -4.74 22.92 -5.51
N LYS A 285 -4.01 23.85 -4.91
CA LYS A 285 -2.81 24.47 -5.46
C LYS A 285 -1.56 23.98 -4.75
N ARG A 286 -0.44 24.11 -5.45
CA ARG A 286 0.90 23.85 -4.91
C ARG A 286 1.94 24.76 -5.56
N GLY A 287 3.17 24.69 -5.08
CA GLY A 287 4.29 25.33 -5.76
C GLY A 287 4.50 24.75 -7.16
N VAL A 288 4.94 25.57 -8.12
CA VAL A 288 5.21 25.12 -9.49
C VAL A 288 6.42 24.19 -9.49
N SER A 289 6.20 22.88 -9.50
CA SER A 289 7.23 21.84 -9.60
C SER A 289 6.80 20.71 -10.55
N ILE A 290 7.75 20.11 -11.28
CA ILE A 290 7.46 18.92 -12.11
C ILE A 290 6.87 17.81 -11.26
N ASP A 291 5.74 17.21 -11.65
CA ASP A 291 5.08 16.05 -11.00
C ASP A 291 5.47 15.79 -9.53
N THR A 292 6.47 14.94 -9.27
CA THR A 292 6.94 14.56 -7.92
C THR A 292 8.32 15.14 -7.56
N TRP A 293 8.63 16.34 -8.06
CA TRP A 293 9.90 17.02 -7.82
C TRP A 293 9.77 17.97 -6.64
N ASP A 294 10.78 17.93 -5.78
CA ASP A 294 10.82 18.59 -4.50
C ASP A 294 11.35 20.03 -4.59
N TRP A 295 11.16 20.79 -5.67
CA TRP A 295 11.63 22.18 -5.71
C TRP A 295 10.75 23.05 -6.59
N ILE A 296 10.59 24.32 -6.19
CA ILE A 296 9.72 25.29 -6.87
C ILE A 296 10.50 26.01 -7.97
N TYR A 297 9.93 26.02 -9.17
CA TYR A 297 10.48 26.69 -10.33
C TYR A 297 10.70 28.19 -10.07
N GLY A 298 11.92 28.68 -10.32
CA GLY A 298 12.31 30.08 -10.13
C GLY A 298 12.55 30.54 -8.70
N GLN A 299 12.29 29.70 -7.71
CA GLN A 299 12.57 30.03 -6.33
C GLN A 299 14.08 30.10 -6.09
N LYS A 300 14.52 30.99 -5.19
CA LYS A 300 15.94 31.05 -4.80
C LYS A 300 16.28 29.92 -3.83
N GLY A 301 17.54 29.48 -3.86
CA GLY A 301 18.03 28.44 -2.95
C GLY A 301 17.45 27.06 -3.27
N LEU A 302 17.25 26.75 -4.56
CA LEU A 302 16.62 25.49 -5.03
C LEU A 302 17.26 24.20 -4.49
N ASP A 303 18.51 24.24 -4.05
CA ASP A 303 19.21 23.11 -3.44
C ASP A 303 18.67 22.75 -2.06
N ARG A 304 18.04 23.72 -1.35
CA ARG A 304 17.59 23.51 0.04
C ARG A 304 16.22 24.07 0.35
N ASN A 305 15.74 25.10 -0.34
CA ASN A 305 14.47 25.72 -0.02
C ASN A 305 13.31 24.81 -0.47
N ARG A 306 12.53 24.33 0.51
CA ARG A 306 11.33 23.51 0.33
C ARG A 306 10.06 24.17 0.91
N MET A 307 10.13 25.47 1.16
CA MET A 307 9.03 26.27 1.71
C MET A 307 8.21 26.92 0.59
N ILE A 308 6.94 27.19 0.85
CA ILE A 308 6.14 28.12 0.03
C ILE A 308 6.34 29.52 0.63
N GLU A 309 7.02 30.37 -0.13
CA GLU A 309 7.28 31.77 0.21
C GLU A 309 6.15 32.66 -0.29
N GLU A 310 6.10 33.90 0.21
CA GLU A 310 5.10 34.87 -0.19
C GLU A 310 5.07 35.09 -1.69
N ASP A 311 6.20 35.04 -2.42
CA ASP A 311 6.32 35.23 -3.87
C ASP A 311 6.50 33.93 -4.68
N SER A 312 6.42 32.76 -4.03
CA SER A 312 6.58 31.47 -4.71
C SER A 312 5.57 31.32 -5.86
N PRO A 313 6.01 30.87 -7.05
CA PRO A 313 5.10 30.52 -8.11
C PRO A 313 4.17 29.37 -7.71
N MET A 314 2.87 29.53 -7.96
CA MET A 314 1.82 28.58 -7.60
C MET A 314 0.99 28.18 -8.81
N ALA A 315 0.54 26.93 -8.82
CA ALA A 315 -0.33 26.39 -9.87
C ALA A 315 -1.33 25.37 -9.31
N ILE A 316 -2.42 25.17 -10.05
CA ILE A 316 -3.22 23.97 -9.97
C ILE A 316 -2.51 22.88 -10.76
N PHE A 317 -2.12 21.83 -10.06
CA PHE A 317 -1.55 20.63 -10.67
C PHE A 317 -2.61 19.52 -10.66
N HIS A 318 -2.84 18.91 -11.83
CA HIS A 318 -3.89 17.88 -11.94
C HIS A 318 -3.54 16.62 -11.15
N GLY A 319 -2.26 16.28 -10.96
CA GLY A 319 -1.86 15.12 -10.17
C GLY A 319 -2.30 15.22 -8.71
N ASP A 320 -2.23 16.39 -8.09
CA ASP A 320 -2.69 16.56 -6.70
C ASP A 320 -4.22 16.47 -6.61
N ASN A 321 -4.92 17.11 -7.55
CA ASN A 321 -6.39 17.16 -7.55
C ASN A 321 -7.02 15.81 -7.93
N THR A 322 -6.43 15.05 -8.85
CA THR A 322 -6.87 13.67 -9.12
C THR A 322 -6.57 12.74 -7.94
N GLY A 323 -5.47 12.97 -7.22
CA GLY A 323 -5.16 12.27 -5.97
C GLY A 323 -6.18 12.57 -4.87
N PHE A 324 -6.52 13.84 -4.68
CA PHE A 324 -7.55 14.25 -3.74
C PHE A 324 -8.94 13.74 -4.10
N TYR A 325 -9.30 13.74 -5.39
CA TYR A 325 -10.51 13.08 -5.86
C TYR A 325 -10.55 11.62 -5.42
N GLN A 326 -9.47 10.87 -5.66
CA GLN A 326 -9.38 9.46 -5.25
C GLN A 326 -9.50 9.31 -3.73
N ALA A 327 -8.85 10.19 -2.96
CA ALA A 327 -8.96 10.19 -1.49
C ALA A 327 -10.40 10.42 -1.01
N CYS A 328 -11.16 11.31 -1.67
CA CYS A 328 -12.57 11.52 -1.38
C CYS A 328 -13.42 10.25 -1.61
N ILE A 329 -13.13 9.51 -2.68
CA ILE A 329 -13.81 8.23 -2.96
C ILE A 329 -13.40 7.14 -1.94
N MET A 330 -12.12 7.08 -1.57
CA MET A 330 -11.64 6.11 -0.58
C MET A 330 -12.25 6.37 0.80
N ILE A 331 -12.25 7.62 1.26
CA ILE A 331 -12.80 7.96 2.57
C ILE A 331 -14.32 7.79 2.61
N SER A 332 -15.03 7.99 1.51
CA SER A 332 -16.47 7.71 1.49
C SER A 332 -16.77 6.23 1.67
N GLU A 333 -16.01 5.34 1.02
CA GLU A 333 -16.13 3.91 1.23
C GLU A 333 -15.79 3.50 2.66
N MET A 334 -14.74 4.10 3.24
CA MET A 334 -14.33 3.85 4.62
C MET A 334 -15.40 4.30 5.62
N TYR A 335 -16.02 5.46 5.43
CA TYR A 335 -17.14 5.92 6.27
C TYR A 335 -18.35 5.01 6.15
N ARG A 336 -18.69 4.58 4.93
CA ARG A 336 -19.77 3.61 4.72
C ARG A 336 -19.51 2.29 5.43
N ALA A 337 -18.28 1.78 5.37
CA ALA A 337 -17.88 0.58 6.11
C ALA A 337 -17.97 0.77 7.63
N ALA A 338 -17.66 1.97 8.13
CA ALA A 338 -17.84 2.36 9.53
C ALA A 338 -19.30 2.60 9.94
N GLY A 339 -20.26 2.53 8.99
CA GLY A 339 -21.69 2.74 9.24
C GLY A 339 -22.14 4.20 9.20
N ASP A 340 -21.34 5.11 8.66
CA ASP A 340 -21.63 6.54 8.55
C ASP A 340 -21.92 6.94 7.08
N GLU A 341 -23.15 6.69 6.65
CA GLU A 341 -23.56 7.02 5.27
C GLU A 341 -23.57 8.53 5.01
N SER A 342 -23.83 9.36 6.03
CA SER A 342 -23.89 10.82 5.86
C SER A 342 -22.53 11.40 5.48
N ASN A 343 -21.45 10.98 6.15
CA ASN A 343 -20.11 11.39 5.78
C ASN A 343 -19.67 10.75 4.45
N ALA A 344 -20.11 9.52 4.15
CA ALA A 344 -19.86 8.91 2.85
C ALA A 344 -20.41 9.77 1.68
N GLU A 345 -21.69 10.15 1.75
CA GLU A 345 -22.33 11.00 0.73
C GLU A 345 -21.68 12.38 0.62
N LYS A 346 -21.29 12.99 1.75
CA LYS A 346 -20.56 14.27 1.77
C LYS A 346 -19.29 14.18 0.92
N TRP A 347 -18.45 13.18 1.15
CA TRP A 347 -17.19 13.03 0.44
C TRP A 347 -17.36 12.64 -1.03
N GLU A 348 -18.39 11.86 -1.38
CA GLU A 348 -18.74 11.60 -2.78
C GLU A 348 -19.16 12.88 -3.53
N ASN A 349 -19.89 13.77 -2.86
CA ASN A 349 -20.28 15.05 -3.44
C ASN A 349 -19.06 15.99 -3.59
N THR A 350 -18.15 16.01 -2.62
CA THR A 350 -16.86 16.70 -2.75
C THR A 350 -16.08 16.17 -3.96
N ALA A 351 -15.99 14.85 -4.15
CA ALA A 351 -15.31 14.25 -5.30
C ALA A 351 -15.93 14.72 -6.63
N LYS A 352 -17.26 14.71 -6.74
CA LYS A 352 -17.98 15.18 -7.94
C LYS A 352 -17.66 16.65 -8.27
N ASP A 353 -17.62 17.50 -7.26
CA ASP A 353 -17.32 18.93 -7.43
C ASP A 353 -15.87 19.16 -7.87
N ILE A 354 -14.90 18.50 -7.22
CA ILE A 354 -13.49 18.56 -7.60
C ILE A 354 -13.28 18.08 -9.03
N ARG A 355 -13.90 16.95 -9.42
CA ARG A 355 -13.82 16.45 -10.80
C ARG A 355 -14.36 17.50 -11.77
N LYS A 356 -15.53 18.07 -11.51
CA LYS A 356 -16.15 19.06 -12.39
C LYS A 356 -15.22 20.26 -12.60
N LYS A 357 -14.71 20.85 -11.52
CA LYS A 357 -13.81 22.02 -11.56
C LYS A 357 -12.49 21.71 -12.27
N LEU A 358 -11.89 20.55 -11.97
CA LEU A 358 -10.63 20.17 -12.59
C LEU A 358 -10.79 19.93 -14.10
N MET A 359 -11.86 19.25 -14.51
CA MET A 359 -12.17 19.04 -15.92
C MET A 359 -12.43 20.35 -16.66
N ASP A 360 -13.00 21.36 -16.02
CA ASP A 360 -13.27 22.65 -16.64
C ASP A 360 -11.98 23.41 -17.00
N ILE A 361 -10.97 23.38 -16.12
CA ILE A 361 -9.78 24.22 -16.27
C ILE A 361 -8.54 23.50 -16.82
N ALA A 362 -8.42 22.19 -16.58
CA ALA A 362 -7.18 21.44 -16.86
C ALA A 362 -7.34 20.40 -17.95
N TRP A 363 -8.56 20.03 -18.36
CA TRP A 363 -8.75 19.07 -19.44
C TRP A 363 -8.65 19.74 -20.81
N ASN A 364 -7.66 19.38 -21.62
CA ASN A 364 -7.45 19.98 -22.94
C ASN A 364 -8.26 19.32 -24.08
N GLY A 365 -9.13 18.36 -23.74
CA GLY A 365 -9.89 17.58 -24.70
C GLY A 365 -9.32 16.17 -24.94
N ASN A 366 -8.03 15.93 -24.67
CA ASN A 366 -7.33 14.66 -24.85
C ASN A 366 -6.73 14.11 -23.56
N PHE A 367 -6.15 14.98 -22.73
CA PHE A 367 -5.51 14.65 -21.46
C PHE A 367 -5.57 15.87 -20.52
N PHE A 368 -5.16 15.69 -19.26
CA PHE A 368 -4.99 16.82 -18.35
C PHE A 368 -3.68 17.55 -18.63
N SER A 369 -3.77 18.85 -18.90
CA SER A 369 -2.65 19.78 -18.92
C SER A 369 -1.81 19.65 -17.64
N HIS A 370 -0.50 19.77 -17.76
CA HIS A 370 0.39 19.55 -16.62
C HIS A 370 0.05 20.51 -15.47
N MET A 371 0.00 21.82 -15.75
CA MET A 371 -0.35 22.84 -14.76
C MET A 371 -1.27 23.91 -15.32
N VAL A 372 -2.07 24.50 -14.43
CA VAL A 372 -2.76 25.77 -14.64
C VAL A 372 -2.18 26.79 -13.67
N HIS A 373 -1.44 27.76 -14.19
CA HIS A 373 -0.71 28.74 -13.37
C HIS A 373 -1.66 29.74 -12.70
N ILE A 374 -1.53 29.89 -11.38
CA ILE A 374 -2.29 30.87 -10.60
C ILE A 374 -1.45 32.13 -10.41
N ARG A 375 -0.15 31.96 -10.14
CA ARG A 375 0.74 33.07 -9.87
C ARG A 375 2.20 32.72 -10.18
N PRO A 376 2.92 33.57 -10.94
CA PRO A 376 2.33 34.55 -11.85
C PRO A 376 1.41 33.85 -12.84
N THR A 377 0.39 34.56 -13.30
CA THR A 377 -0.38 34.16 -14.48
C THR A 377 0.51 34.18 -15.72
N VAL A 378 0.08 33.52 -16.80
CA VAL A 378 0.85 33.43 -18.04
C VAL A 378 1.16 34.84 -18.59
N GLU A 379 0.25 35.79 -18.45
CA GLU A 379 0.37 37.19 -18.90
C GLU A 379 1.37 38.00 -18.09
N GLU A 380 1.54 37.69 -16.80
CA GLU A 380 2.45 38.40 -15.89
C GLU A 380 3.91 37.97 -16.06
N VAL A 381 4.15 36.85 -16.73
CA VAL A 381 5.49 36.33 -16.99
C VAL A 381 6.20 37.13 -18.07
N THR A 382 7.33 37.75 -17.70
CA THR A 382 8.16 38.58 -18.61
C THR A 382 9.43 37.89 -19.10
N ASP A 383 9.92 36.87 -18.40
CA ASP A 383 11.07 36.08 -18.85
C ASP A 383 10.67 35.20 -20.05
N ALA A 384 11.40 35.34 -21.16
CA ALA A 384 11.03 34.71 -22.43
C ALA A 384 10.97 33.17 -22.35
N LEU A 385 11.86 32.54 -21.59
CA LEU A 385 11.85 31.08 -21.45
C LEU A 385 10.71 30.63 -20.52
N TRP A 386 10.40 31.41 -19.48
CA TRP A 386 9.22 31.14 -18.63
C TRP A 386 7.94 31.24 -19.41
N LYS A 387 7.84 32.26 -20.27
CA LYS A 387 6.65 32.52 -21.05
C LYS A 387 6.32 31.33 -21.94
N VAL A 388 7.33 30.79 -22.65
CA VAL A 388 7.18 29.58 -23.45
C VAL A 388 6.79 28.37 -22.61
N ASP A 389 7.41 28.21 -21.44
CA ASP A 389 7.13 27.09 -20.54
C ASP A 389 5.69 27.10 -20.00
N PHE A 390 5.22 28.26 -19.56
CA PHE A 390 3.88 28.48 -19.00
C PHE A 390 2.79 28.38 -20.08
N GLU A 391 3.02 28.96 -21.26
CA GLU A 391 2.11 28.81 -22.40
C GLU A 391 2.01 27.37 -22.91
N GLY A 392 3.10 26.60 -22.77
CA GLY A 392 3.19 25.21 -23.20
C GLY A 392 2.54 24.19 -22.26
N ASP A 393 2.27 24.53 -20.99
CA ASP A 393 1.75 23.57 -20.01
C ASP A 393 0.36 23.01 -20.36
N LYS A 394 -0.43 23.77 -21.12
CA LYS A 394 -1.72 23.32 -21.65
C LYS A 394 -1.60 22.08 -22.56
N ASP A 395 -0.46 21.93 -23.24
CA ASP A 395 -0.17 20.86 -24.19
C ASP A 395 0.88 19.87 -23.65
N ARG A 396 1.26 20.00 -22.37
CA ARG A 396 2.31 19.18 -21.77
C ARG A 396 1.74 17.91 -21.13
N LEU A 397 2.01 16.77 -21.76
CA LEU A 397 1.66 15.43 -21.26
C LEU A 397 2.61 15.05 -20.13
N SER A 398 2.09 14.85 -18.92
CA SER A 398 2.89 14.43 -17.74
C SER A 398 2.60 13.00 -17.31
N LEU A 399 3.49 12.39 -16.52
CA LEU A 399 3.31 11.04 -15.95
C LEU A 399 2.01 10.95 -15.13
N SER A 400 1.55 12.07 -14.57
CA SER A 400 0.35 12.12 -13.74
C SER A 400 -0.94 11.83 -14.50
N ASN A 401 -0.93 11.91 -15.83
CA ASN A 401 -2.03 11.38 -16.64
C ASN A 401 -2.13 9.84 -16.54
N ALA A 402 -1.01 9.12 -16.41
CA ALA A 402 -1.03 7.68 -16.13
C ALA A 402 -1.55 7.37 -14.71
N TYR A 403 -1.30 8.25 -13.73
CA TYR A 403 -1.95 8.14 -12.42
C TYR A 403 -3.46 8.38 -12.51
N ALA A 404 -3.90 9.38 -13.28
CA ALA A 404 -5.33 9.68 -13.45
C ALA A 404 -6.13 8.48 -13.99
N LEU A 405 -5.54 7.67 -14.88
CA LEU A 405 -6.12 6.40 -15.36
C LEU A 405 -6.46 5.42 -14.23
N ASN A 406 -5.70 5.45 -13.12
CA ASN A 406 -5.86 4.53 -12.00
C ASN A 406 -6.67 5.11 -10.83
N ARG A 407 -7.14 6.36 -10.95
CA ARG A 407 -7.78 7.11 -9.86
C ARG A 407 -9.30 7.18 -9.95
N GLY A 408 -9.90 6.58 -10.99
CA GLY A 408 -11.36 6.50 -11.16
C GLY A 408 -12.03 7.84 -11.47
N ILE A 409 -11.26 8.88 -11.82
CA ILE A 409 -11.79 10.20 -12.19
C ILE A 409 -12.26 10.24 -13.65
N LEU A 410 -11.68 9.42 -14.52
CA LEU A 410 -11.94 9.43 -15.96
C LEU A 410 -13.12 8.53 -16.31
N THR A 411 -13.94 8.97 -17.25
CA THR A 411 -14.82 8.09 -18.02
C THR A 411 -13.98 7.21 -18.95
N GLN A 412 -14.58 6.13 -19.47
CA GLN A 412 -13.90 5.27 -20.43
C GLN A 412 -13.41 6.03 -21.67
N GLN A 413 -14.19 6.98 -22.19
CA GLN A 413 -13.80 7.77 -23.36
C GLN A 413 -12.62 8.70 -23.07
N GLU A 414 -12.62 9.39 -21.92
CA GLU A 414 -11.51 10.25 -21.50
C GLU A 414 -10.23 9.42 -21.27
N ALA A 415 -10.35 8.23 -20.66
CA ALA A 415 -9.25 7.31 -20.48
C ALA A 415 -8.66 6.82 -21.81
N SER A 416 -9.51 6.48 -22.79
CA SER A 416 -9.07 6.11 -24.14
C SER A 416 -8.25 7.22 -24.79
N LYS A 417 -8.66 8.48 -24.68
CA LYS A 417 -7.91 9.60 -25.26
C LYS A 417 -6.51 9.77 -24.65
N ILE A 418 -6.37 9.60 -23.34
CA ILE A 418 -5.04 9.63 -22.69
C ILE A 418 -4.16 8.49 -23.23
N ILE A 419 -4.71 7.27 -23.30
CA ILE A 419 -3.97 6.09 -23.80
C ILE A 419 -3.56 6.29 -25.26
N GLU A 420 -4.49 6.75 -26.11
CA GLU A 420 -4.23 7.08 -27.52
C GLU A 420 -3.14 8.15 -27.65
N THR A 421 -3.13 9.16 -26.79
CA THR A 421 -2.09 10.20 -26.78
C THR A 421 -0.70 9.61 -26.49
N TYR A 422 -0.58 8.73 -25.49
CA TYR A 422 0.70 8.05 -25.20
C TYR A 422 1.12 7.10 -26.33
N LEU A 423 0.18 6.36 -26.92
CA LEU A 423 0.45 5.47 -28.05
C LEU A 423 0.90 6.25 -29.29
N GLU A 424 0.27 7.38 -29.57
CA GLU A 424 0.66 8.28 -30.67
C GLU A 424 2.07 8.81 -30.45
N LEU A 425 2.41 9.27 -29.24
CA LEU A 425 3.76 9.72 -28.91
C LEU A 425 4.80 8.60 -29.03
N ARG A 426 4.44 7.36 -28.64
CA ARG A 426 5.31 6.18 -28.79
C ARG A 426 5.54 5.82 -30.26
N ASN A 427 4.49 5.86 -31.08
CA ASN A 427 4.53 5.45 -32.48
C ASN A 427 5.11 6.52 -33.41
N ASN A 428 4.89 7.79 -33.09
CA ASN A 428 5.33 8.95 -33.86
C ASN A 428 6.17 9.90 -32.99
N PRO A 429 7.30 9.44 -32.45
CA PRO A 429 8.07 10.24 -31.52
C PRO A 429 8.67 11.46 -32.25
N PRO A 430 8.68 12.64 -31.61
CA PRO A 430 9.28 13.84 -32.16
C PRO A 430 10.78 13.61 -32.39
N PRO A 431 11.38 14.23 -33.43
CA PRO A 431 12.84 14.23 -33.55
C PRO A 431 13.43 15.04 -32.40
N THR A 432 14.47 14.52 -31.75
CA THR A 432 15.27 15.27 -30.77
C THR A 432 16.71 15.41 -31.29
N GLU A 433 17.46 16.38 -30.76
CA GLU A 433 18.89 16.53 -31.10
C GLU A 433 19.69 15.25 -30.86
N THR A 434 19.30 14.46 -29.84
CA THR A 434 19.94 13.20 -29.45
C THR A 434 19.29 11.95 -30.05
N ASN A 435 18.14 12.08 -30.71
CA ASN A 435 17.43 11.01 -31.41
C ASN A 435 16.81 11.52 -32.72
N PRO A 436 17.65 11.94 -33.69
CA PRO A 436 17.16 12.48 -34.97
C PRO A 436 16.42 11.42 -35.80
N ASP A 437 16.72 10.14 -35.57
CA ASP A 437 16.13 8.99 -36.27
C ASP A 437 14.77 8.55 -35.69
N LYS A 438 14.22 9.25 -34.68
CA LYS A 438 12.91 8.95 -34.08
C LYS A 438 12.77 7.52 -33.55
N LYS A 439 13.89 6.88 -33.16
CA LYS A 439 13.86 5.41 -32.94
C LYS A 439 13.02 5.01 -31.73
N TYR A 440 13.03 5.82 -30.67
CA TYR A 440 12.29 5.58 -29.44
C TYR A 440 12.09 6.91 -28.70
N TYR A 441 10.84 7.26 -28.40
CA TYR A 441 10.58 8.13 -27.25
C TYR A 441 10.79 7.29 -26.00
N ALA A 442 11.66 7.73 -25.09
CA ALA A 442 11.86 6.97 -23.85
C ALA A 442 10.53 6.96 -23.08
N GLU A 443 9.97 5.77 -22.87
CA GLU A 443 8.70 5.52 -22.18
C GLU A 443 8.64 6.12 -20.76
N TRP A 444 9.79 6.54 -20.23
CA TRP A 444 9.99 7.07 -18.87
C TRP A 444 10.32 8.56 -18.83
N VAL A 445 10.03 9.34 -19.86
CA VAL A 445 10.07 10.80 -19.70
C VAL A 445 8.79 11.22 -18.98
N THR A 446 8.97 11.75 -17.78
CA THR A 446 7.89 12.18 -16.89
C THR A 446 7.05 13.33 -17.46
N LEU A 447 7.55 14.04 -18.48
CA LEU A 447 6.92 15.22 -19.08
C LEU A 447 7.28 15.42 -20.56
N TYR A 448 6.28 15.68 -21.40
CA TYR A 448 6.45 15.99 -22.82
C TYR A 448 5.56 17.14 -23.31
N PRO A 449 6.09 18.14 -24.04
CA PRO A 449 7.51 18.47 -24.21
C PRO A 449 8.23 18.66 -22.86
N SER A 450 9.56 18.75 -22.85
CA SER A 450 10.29 19.15 -21.65
C SER A 450 10.21 20.66 -21.44
N TYR A 451 10.31 21.10 -20.19
CA TYR A 451 10.38 22.53 -19.88
C TYR A 451 11.75 23.09 -20.30
N LEU A 452 11.77 24.18 -21.07
CA LEU A 452 12.97 24.76 -21.66
C LEU A 452 13.91 25.31 -20.59
N LYS A 453 13.45 26.17 -19.68
CA LYS A 453 14.36 26.76 -18.70
C LYS A 453 14.64 25.85 -17.50
N LEU A 454 13.78 24.89 -17.21
CA LEU A 454 14.13 23.78 -16.31
C LEU A 454 15.28 22.92 -16.87
N CYS A 455 15.27 22.61 -18.16
CA CYS A 455 16.38 21.89 -18.80
C CYS A 455 17.69 22.68 -18.69
N VAL A 456 17.65 24.00 -18.91
CA VAL A 456 18.83 24.87 -18.74
C VAL A 456 19.30 24.89 -17.27
N ALA A 457 18.38 25.04 -16.32
CA ALA A 457 18.71 25.09 -14.90
C ALA A 457 19.26 23.77 -14.34
N LYS A 458 18.87 22.62 -14.92
CA LYS A 458 19.44 21.31 -14.58
C LYS A 458 20.78 21.07 -15.27
N ALA A 459 20.91 21.44 -16.55
CA ALA A 459 22.17 21.36 -17.29
C ALA A 459 23.27 22.23 -16.67
N SER A 460 22.93 23.36 -16.03
CA SER A 460 23.91 24.19 -15.30
C SER A 460 24.36 23.60 -13.95
N ARG A 461 23.82 22.46 -13.53
CA ARG A 461 24.18 21.77 -12.27
C ARG A 461 25.03 20.51 -12.47
N PHE A 462 25.18 20.07 -13.71
CA PHE A 462 26.08 19.01 -14.14
C PHE A 462 27.15 19.61 -15.05
#